data_AF-A0A7S0TBZ0-F1
#
_entry.id   AF-A0A7S0TBZ0-F1
#
_cell.length_a   1.000
_cell.length_b   1.000
_cell.length_c   1.000
_cell.angle_alpha   90.00
_cell.angle_beta   90.00
_cell.angle_gamma   90.00
#
_symmetry.space_group_name_H-M   'P 1'
#
loop_
_entity.id
_entity.type
_entity.pdbx_description
1 polymer ?
#
loop_
_entity_poly.entity_id
_entity_poly.type
_entity_poly.pdbx_seq_one_letter_code
_entity_poly.pdbx_strand_id
1 'polypeptide(L)'
;WGLLMEPTYSNLRRHIYTTVAEYNCFRQIVVNCIMATDICDKDLIKARNKRWDLAFSSELPFGSDGNEDRQISYRKATVVIEHLIQLSDVSHTMQHWHMYRRWNERLFEEGYKAFIEGRAEKDPSENWYEGELGFYDFYIIPLAKKIKQCAVFGVSSDEYLAYALANREEWEERGKEVVKDMLDKVHITYHAGNNGRVKDPEILANPTSGNSLLSHA
;
A
#
# COMPACT_ATOMS: atom_id res chain seq x y z
N TRP A 1 5.03 19.91 -1.17
CA TRP A 1 5.57 20.92 -0.24
C TRP A 1 5.26 22.35 -0.68
N GLY A 2 5.44 22.70 -1.97
CA GLY A 2 5.19 24.06 -2.48
C GLY A 2 3.82 24.66 -2.13
N LEU A 3 2.74 23.90 -2.32
CA LEU A 3 1.37 24.32 -1.99
C LEU A 3 1.22 24.84 -0.55
N LEU A 4 1.73 24.10 0.44
CA LEU A 4 1.66 24.50 1.86
C LEU A 4 2.47 25.78 2.15
N MET A 5 3.47 26.09 1.32
CA MET A 5 4.31 27.27 1.50
C MET A 5 3.72 28.54 0.88
N GLU A 6 2.62 28.43 0.13
CA GLU A 6 1.94 29.59 -0.45
C GLU A 6 1.46 30.57 0.64
N PRO A 7 1.38 31.88 0.34
CA PRO A 7 0.97 32.90 1.31
C PRO A 7 -0.41 32.64 1.93
N THR A 8 -1.33 32.06 1.15
CA THR A 8 -2.71 31.74 1.56
C THR A 8 -2.77 30.79 2.77
N TYR A 9 -1.77 29.92 2.95
CA TYR A 9 -1.69 28.99 4.07
C TYR A 9 -0.83 29.49 5.24
N SER A 10 -0.46 30.77 5.27
CA SER A 10 0.36 31.34 6.36
C SER A 10 -0.30 31.19 7.74
N ASN A 11 -1.63 31.38 7.83
CA ASN A 11 -2.37 31.18 9.08
C ASN A 11 -2.37 29.72 9.52
N LEU A 12 -2.54 28.77 8.60
CA LEU A 12 -2.46 27.33 8.90
C LEU A 12 -1.07 26.96 9.42
N ARG A 13 0.00 27.40 8.74
CA ARG A 13 1.38 27.15 9.16
C ARG A 13 1.65 27.64 10.58
N ARG A 14 1.16 28.83 10.94
CA ARG A 14 1.32 29.41 12.29
C ARG A 14 0.66 28.58 13.40
N HIS A 15 -0.37 27.79 13.08
CA HIS A 15 -1.00 26.87 14.03
C HIS A 15 -0.31 25.50 14.08
N ILE A 16 0.47 25.14 13.06
CA ILE A 16 1.21 23.87 13.01
C ILE A 16 2.58 24.01 13.67
N TYR A 17 3.27 25.13 13.43
CA TYR A 17 4.58 25.42 14.02
C TYR A 17 4.79 26.92 14.21
N THR A 18 5.55 27.26 15.24
CA THR A 18 5.94 28.64 15.58
C THR A 18 7.45 28.85 15.51
N THR A 19 8.24 27.77 15.66
CA THR A 19 9.70 27.80 15.62
C THR A 19 10.28 27.03 14.43
N VAL A 20 11.55 27.30 14.09
CA VAL A 20 12.29 26.56 13.05
C VAL A 20 12.44 25.07 13.42
N ALA A 21 12.60 24.77 14.70
CA ALA A 21 12.71 23.39 15.18
C ALA A 21 11.39 22.61 14.97
N GLU A 22 10.25 23.21 15.30
CA GLU A 22 8.92 22.64 15.05
C GLU A 22 8.63 22.47 13.55
N TYR A 23 9.02 23.45 12.73
CA TYR A 23 8.95 23.32 11.26
C TYR A 23 9.72 22.10 10.74
N ASN A 24 10.97 21.94 11.18
CA ASN A 24 11.81 20.81 10.76
C ASN A 24 11.22 19.48 11.23
N CYS A 25 10.73 19.41 12.47
CA CYS A 25 10.05 18.24 13.01
C CYS A 25 8.80 17.89 12.20
N PHE A 26 7.90 18.85 11.99
CA PHE A 26 6.69 18.67 11.20
C PHE A 26 6.99 18.18 9.78
N ARG A 27 7.96 18.82 9.10
CA ARG A 27 8.39 18.41 7.77
C ARG A 27 8.90 16.97 7.78
N GLN A 28 9.71 16.60 8.77
CA GLN A 28 10.24 15.25 8.89
C GLN A 28 9.12 14.22 9.06
N ILE A 29 8.14 14.49 9.93
CA ILE A 29 6.99 13.61 10.14
C ILE A 29 6.20 13.44 8.85
N VAL A 30 5.88 14.54 8.15
CA VAL A 30 5.12 14.49 6.89
C VAL A 30 5.87 13.68 5.82
N VAL A 31 7.17 13.92 5.65
CA VAL A 31 7.99 13.15 4.71
C VAL A 31 7.97 11.67 5.09
N ASN A 32 8.19 11.34 6.36
CA ASN A 32 8.16 9.96 6.82
C ASN A 32 6.81 9.28 6.56
N CYS A 33 5.69 9.99 6.78
CA CYS A 33 4.35 9.47 6.51
C CYS A 33 4.14 9.17 5.02
N ILE A 34 4.53 10.10 4.14
CA ILE A 34 4.40 9.90 2.68
C ILE A 34 5.30 8.75 2.21
N MET A 35 6.52 8.66 2.72
CA MET A 35 7.42 7.55 2.38
C MET A 35 6.93 6.21 2.95
N ALA A 36 6.08 6.21 3.98
CA ALA A 36 5.53 4.99 4.56
C ALA A 36 4.41 4.37 3.70
N THR A 37 3.69 5.16 2.88
CA THR A 37 2.64 4.65 1.99
C THR A 37 3.18 3.92 0.77
N ASP A 38 4.47 4.07 0.45
CA ASP A 38 5.10 3.20 -0.54
C ASP A 38 5.40 1.84 0.10
N ILE A 39 4.53 0.89 -0.19
CA ILE A 39 4.58 -0.48 0.31
C ILE A 39 5.27 -1.44 -0.66
N CYS A 40 5.63 -0.98 -1.87
CA CYS A 40 6.24 -1.78 -2.92
C CYS A 40 7.76 -1.62 -2.95
N ASP A 41 8.29 -0.47 -2.51
CA ASP A 41 9.72 -0.21 -2.46
C ASP A 41 10.43 -1.05 -1.38
N LYS A 42 11.27 -1.99 -1.83
CA LYS A 42 12.00 -2.93 -0.98
C LYS A 42 12.98 -2.24 -0.03
N ASP A 43 13.56 -1.11 -0.42
CA ASP A 43 14.55 -0.41 0.40
C ASP A 43 13.86 0.44 1.46
N LEU A 44 12.70 1.02 1.16
CA LEU A 44 11.83 1.67 2.16
C LEU A 44 11.31 0.64 3.18
N ILE A 45 10.92 -0.57 2.74
CA ILE A 45 10.56 -1.66 3.64
C ILE A 45 11.72 -2.01 4.58
N LYS A 46 12.94 -2.22 4.06
CA LYS A 46 14.13 -2.52 4.88
C LYS A 46 14.44 -1.41 5.87
N ALA A 47 14.43 -0.15 5.42
CA ALA A 47 14.72 1.00 6.26
C ALA A 47 13.70 1.15 7.40
N ARG A 48 12.42 0.84 7.13
CA ARG A 48 11.36 0.85 8.14
C ARG A 48 11.49 -0.30 9.14
N ASN A 49 11.76 -1.53 8.67
CA ASN A 49 11.99 -2.67 9.58
C ASN A 49 13.19 -2.39 10.50
N LYS A 50 14.29 -1.83 9.99
CA LYS A 50 15.43 -1.42 10.82
C LYS A 50 15.06 -0.38 11.88
N ARG A 51 14.22 0.61 11.54
CA ARG A 51 13.73 1.63 12.49
C ARG A 51 12.80 1.03 13.55
N TRP A 52 11.96 0.08 13.15
CA TRP A 52 11.13 -0.68 14.07
C TRP A 52 11.98 -1.43 15.08
N ASP A 53 12.93 -2.22 14.59
CA ASP A 53 13.82 -2.99 15.45
C ASP A 53 14.58 -2.07 16.40
N LEU A 54 15.13 -0.94 15.92
CA LEU A 54 15.81 0.02 16.78
C LEU A 54 14.89 0.62 17.87
N ALA A 55 13.65 0.95 17.51
CA ALA A 55 12.69 1.58 18.43
C ALA A 55 12.21 0.61 19.53
N PHE A 56 12.14 -0.69 19.25
CA PHE A 56 11.56 -1.70 20.14
C PHE A 56 12.56 -2.73 20.69
N SER A 57 13.81 -2.79 20.21
CA SER A 57 14.90 -3.61 20.78
C SER A 57 15.70 -2.93 21.88
N SER A 58 15.54 -1.61 22.03
CA SER A 58 16.21 -0.84 23.07
C SER A 58 15.49 -1.06 24.41
N GLU A 59 15.92 -2.06 25.19
CA GLU A 59 15.65 -2.07 26.63
C GLU A 59 16.28 -0.82 27.25
N LEU A 60 15.53 -0.09 28.07
CA LEU A 60 16.05 1.11 28.73
C LEU A 60 17.23 0.69 29.63
N PRO A 61 18.44 1.25 29.42
CA PRO A 61 19.54 1.02 30.35
C PRO A 61 19.10 1.49 31.74
N PHE A 62 19.30 0.65 32.75
CA PHE A 62 19.06 1.01 34.14
C PHE A 62 19.93 2.24 34.48
N GLY A 63 19.31 3.41 34.68
CA GLY A 63 20.03 4.68 34.93
C GLY A 63 20.12 5.66 33.75
N SER A 64 19.31 5.48 32.69
CA SER A 64 19.11 6.44 31.59
C SER A 64 18.81 7.88 32.10
N ASP A 65 19.47 8.88 31.53
CA ASP A 65 19.14 10.30 31.76
C ASP A 65 17.81 10.66 31.10
N GLY A 66 17.06 11.62 31.66
CA GLY A 66 15.75 12.04 31.17
C GLY A 66 15.75 12.57 29.72
N ASN A 67 16.91 12.89 29.15
CA ASN A 67 17.05 13.27 27.75
C ASN A 67 17.11 12.05 26.81
N GLU A 68 17.72 10.93 27.23
CA GLU A 68 17.76 9.68 26.46
C GLU A 68 16.37 9.04 26.40
N ASP A 69 15.64 9.05 27.52
CA ASP A 69 14.25 8.59 27.60
C ASP A 69 13.34 9.35 26.62
N ARG A 70 13.50 10.67 26.52
CA ARG A 70 12.75 11.50 25.57
C ARG A 70 13.07 11.14 24.13
N GLN A 71 14.35 10.96 23.78
CA GLN A 71 14.72 10.58 22.40
C GLN A 71 14.17 9.21 22.01
N ILE A 72 14.19 8.23 22.93
CA ILE A 72 13.59 6.90 22.71
C ILE A 72 12.08 7.04 22.49
N SER A 73 11.40 7.85 23.30
CA SER A 73 9.98 8.13 23.14
C SER A 73 9.64 8.76 21.78
N TYR A 74 10.40 9.76 21.32
CA TYR A 74 10.19 10.39 20.00
C TYR A 74 10.42 9.41 18.84
N ARG A 75 11.43 8.53 18.94
CA ARG A 75 11.67 7.47 17.94
C ARG A 75 10.50 6.49 17.88
N LYS A 76 10.02 6.02 19.03
CA LYS A 76 8.83 5.16 19.12
C LYS A 76 7.60 5.85 18.53
N ALA A 77 7.34 7.10 18.88
CA ALA A 77 6.21 7.87 18.34
C ALA A 77 6.28 7.99 16.81
N THR A 78 7.46 8.29 16.25
CA THR A 78 7.64 8.39 14.79
C THR A 78 7.33 7.07 14.10
N VAL A 79 7.86 5.96 14.61
CA VAL A 79 7.62 4.62 14.05
C VAL A 79 6.14 4.23 14.16
N VAL A 80 5.47 4.57 15.26
CA VAL A 80 4.04 4.33 15.45
C VAL A 80 3.21 5.13 14.44
N ILE A 81 3.52 6.41 14.23
CA ILE A 81 2.84 7.26 13.24
C ILE A 81 3.01 6.69 11.83
N GLU A 82 4.21 6.21 11.47
CA GLU A 82 4.42 5.57 10.17
C GLU A 82 3.52 4.35 10.00
N HIS A 83 3.49 3.45 10.98
CA HIS A 83 2.65 2.24 10.91
C HIS A 83 1.14 2.57 10.90
N LEU A 84 0.72 3.63 11.60
CA LEU A 84 -0.64 4.16 11.56
C LEU A 84 -1.04 4.56 10.13
N ILE A 85 -0.15 5.26 9.42
CA ILE A 85 -0.39 5.68 8.04
C ILE A 85 -0.47 4.46 7.12
N GLN A 86 0.44 3.49 7.27
CA GLN A 86 0.38 2.24 6.49
C GLN A 86 -0.91 1.49 6.71
N LEU A 87 -1.30 1.31 7.98
CA LEU A 87 -2.54 0.65 8.34
C LEU A 87 -3.74 1.37 7.73
N SER A 88 -3.74 2.70 7.77
CA SER A 88 -4.83 3.51 7.22
C SER A 88 -5.00 3.26 5.72
N ASP A 89 -3.89 3.20 4.99
CA ASP A 89 -3.84 2.99 3.53
C ASP A 89 -4.43 1.63 3.10
N VAL A 90 -4.14 0.57 3.88
CA VAL A 90 -4.61 -0.80 3.59
C VAL A 90 -5.77 -1.26 4.48
N SER A 91 -6.38 -0.36 5.25
CA SER A 91 -7.36 -0.71 6.29
C SER A 91 -8.57 -1.50 5.75
N HIS A 92 -8.97 -1.24 4.51
CA HIS A 92 -10.08 -1.93 3.84
C HIS A 92 -9.89 -3.45 3.74
N THR A 93 -8.64 -3.94 3.72
CA THR A 93 -8.30 -5.38 3.70
C THR A 93 -8.57 -6.08 5.04
N MET A 94 -8.69 -5.31 6.12
CA MET A 94 -8.92 -5.77 7.50
C MET A 94 -10.33 -5.37 8.00
N GLN A 95 -11.23 -5.01 7.09
CA GLN A 95 -12.65 -4.79 7.35
C GLN A 95 -13.46 -6.01 6.93
N HIS A 96 -14.76 -6.05 7.27
CA HIS A 96 -15.66 -7.09 6.78
C HIS A 96 -15.57 -7.30 5.26
N TRP A 97 -15.70 -8.55 4.83
CA TRP A 97 -15.59 -9.00 3.44
C TRP A 97 -16.24 -8.08 2.40
N HIS A 98 -17.48 -7.64 2.65
CA HIS A 98 -18.20 -6.78 1.70
C HIS A 98 -17.50 -5.43 1.45
N MET A 99 -16.82 -4.87 2.44
CA MET A 99 -16.03 -3.63 2.29
C MET A 99 -14.73 -3.92 1.56
N TYR A 100 -13.99 -4.95 1.97
CA TYR A 100 -12.78 -5.39 1.30
C TYR A 100 -13.02 -5.60 -0.20
N ARG A 101 -13.99 -6.45 -0.56
CA ARG A 101 -14.34 -6.78 -1.94
C ARG A 101 -14.70 -5.54 -2.76
N ARG A 102 -15.44 -4.59 -2.18
CA ARG A 102 -15.84 -3.35 -2.88
C ARG A 102 -14.63 -2.48 -3.23
N TRP A 103 -13.65 -2.38 -2.32
CA TRP A 103 -12.43 -1.60 -2.57
C TRP A 103 -11.47 -2.34 -3.50
N ASN A 104 -11.34 -3.66 -3.35
CA ASN A 104 -10.57 -4.52 -4.26
C ASN A 104 -11.09 -4.37 -5.71
N GLU A 105 -12.41 -4.41 -5.91
CA GLU A 105 -13.03 -4.23 -7.23
C GLU A 105 -12.71 -2.86 -7.84
N ARG A 106 -12.73 -1.78 -7.05
CA ARG A 106 -12.36 -0.44 -7.54
C ARG A 106 -10.90 -0.35 -7.97
N LEU A 107 -10.01 -0.99 -7.22
CA LEU A 107 -8.60 -1.04 -7.57
C LEU A 107 -8.37 -1.86 -8.86
N PHE A 108 -9.09 -2.97 -9.01
CA PHE A 108 -9.09 -3.76 -10.23
C PHE A 108 -9.58 -2.94 -11.44
N GLU A 109 -10.70 -2.23 -11.30
CA GLU A 109 -11.24 -1.36 -12.34
C GLU A 109 -10.25 -0.26 -12.74
N GLU A 110 -9.59 0.37 -11.77
CA GLU A 110 -8.57 1.40 -12.02
C GLU A 110 -7.36 0.82 -12.78
N GLY A 111 -6.88 -0.36 -12.36
CA GLY A 111 -5.79 -1.09 -13.02
C GLY A 111 -6.16 -1.49 -14.45
N TYR A 112 -7.37 -2.00 -14.65
CA TYR A 112 -7.85 -2.43 -15.96
C TYR A 112 -8.00 -1.24 -16.91
N LYS A 113 -8.54 -0.12 -16.41
CA LYS A 113 -8.62 1.13 -17.16
C LYS A 113 -7.23 1.62 -17.57
N ALA A 114 -6.24 1.55 -16.68
CA ALA A 114 -4.87 1.92 -17.01
C ALA A 114 -4.27 1.02 -18.10
N PHE A 115 -4.56 -0.28 -18.07
CA PHE A 115 -4.12 -1.23 -19.08
C PHE A 115 -4.70 -0.93 -20.47
N ILE A 116 -6.02 -0.76 -20.59
CA ILE A 116 -6.66 -0.46 -21.89
C ILE A 116 -6.28 0.92 -22.45
N GLU A 117 -5.88 1.85 -21.59
CA GLU A 117 -5.35 3.17 -21.98
C GLU A 117 -3.85 3.11 -22.32
N GLY A 118 -3.19 1.96 -22.20
CA GLY A 118 -1.76 1.77 -22.46
C GLY A 118 -0.84 2.40 -21.40
N ARG A 119 -1.38 2.76 -20.22
CA ARG A 119 -0.60 3.27 -19.08
C ARG A 119 -0.04 2.16 -18.19
N ALA A 120 -0.61 0.95 -18.28
CA ALA A 120 -0.08 -0.25 -17.64
C ALA A 120 0.28 -1.29 -18.70
N GLU A 121 1.40 -1.98 -18.52
CA GLU A 121 1.92 -2.96 -19.49
C GLU A 121 1.15 -4.29 -19.48
N LYS A 122 0.55 -4.65 -18.33
CA LYS A 122 -0.05 -5.96 -18.10
C LYS A 122 -1.53 -5.84 -17.77
N ASP A 123 -2.29 -6.81 -18.22
CA ASP A 123 -3.69 -6.98 -17.81
C ASP A 123 -3.72 -7.41 -16.34
N PRO A 124 -4.42 -6.67 -15.45
CA PRO A 124 -4.49 -7.03 -14.04
C PRO A 124 -5.15 -8.39 -13.80
N SER A 125 -6.04 -8.85 -14.69
CA SER A 125 -6.77 -10.12 -14.52
C SER A 125 -5.90 -11.37 -14.57
N GLU A 126 -4.71 -11.29 -15.18
CA GLU A 126 -3.81 -12.43 -15.34
C GLU A 126 -3.29 -12.98 -14.01
N ASN A 127 -3.08 -12.11 -13.01
CA ASN A 127 -2.43 -12.47 -11.75
C ASN A 127 -3.14 -11.90 -10.51
N TRP A 128 -4.37 -11.39 -10.64
CA TRP A 128 -5.06 -10.75 -9.52
C TRP A 128 -5.34 -11.71 -8.37
N TYR A 129 -5.78 -12.93 -8.68
CA TYR A 129 -6.13 -13.94 -7.69
C TYR A 129 -4.91 -14.34 -6.83
N GLU A 130 -3.82 -14.75 -7.48
CA GLU A 130 -2.56 -15.12 -6.83
C GLU A 130 -1.91 -13.91 -6.15
N GLY A 131 -2.00 -12.73 -6.77
CA GLY A 131 -1.47 -11.48 -6.25
C GLY A 131 -2.11 -11.10 -4.92
N GLU A 132 -3.44 -11.16 -4.81
CA GLU A 132 -4.16 -10.86 -3.58
C GLU A 132 -3.86 -11.88 -2.47
N LEU A 133 -3.75 -13.18 -2.79
CA LEU A 133 -3.30 -14.18 -1.81
C LEU A 133 -1.90 -13.86 -1.28
N GLY A 134 -0.97 -13.54 -2.17
CA GLY A 134 0.38 -13.12 -1.79
C GLY A 134 0.38 -11.83 -0.97
N PHE A 135 -0.48 -10.87 -1.30
CA PHE A 135 -0.63 -9.63 -0.56
C PHE A 135 -1.10 -9.88 0.89
N TYR A 136 -2.07 -10.77 1.08
CA TYR A 136 -2.49 -11.17 2.41
C TYR A 136 -1.38 -11.88 3.20
N ASP A 137 -0.77 -12.90 2.59
CA ASP A 137 0.17 -13.80 3.27
C ASP A 137 1.48 -13.09 3.65
N PHE A 138 2.02 -12.26 2.75
CA PHE A 138 3.33 -11.63 2.92
C PHE A 138 3.28 -10.19 3.45
N TYR A 139 2.11 -9.53 3.42
CA TYR A 139 2.00 -8.12 3.85
C TYR A 139 0.91 -7.88 4.90
N ILE A 140 -0.36 -8.11 4.56
CA ILE A 140 -1.49 -7.70 5.42
C ILE A 140 -1.50 -8.47 6.75
N ILE A 141 -1.38 -9.80 6.73
CA ILE A 141 -1.39 -10.61 7.95
C ILE A 141 -0.17 -10.30 8.84
N PRO A 142 1.07 -10.23 8.33
CA PRO A 142 2.22 -9.77 9.11
C PRO A 142 2.02 -8.38 9.74
N LEU A 143 1.44 -7.43 8.99
CA LEU A 143 1.15 -6.09 9.49
C LEU A 143 0.12 -6.11 10.62
N ALA A 144 -1.00 -6.82 10.45
CA ALA A 144 -2.05 -6.96 11.47
C ALA A 144 -1.50 -7.59 12.76
N LYS A 145 -0.63 -8.60 12.65
CA LYS A 145 0.05 -9.22 13.80
C LYS A 145 0.96 -8.22 14.54
N LYS A 146 1.75 -7.43 13.82
CA LYS A 146 2.60 -6.38 14.42
C LYS A 146 1.76 -5.35 15.19
N ILE A 147 0.63 -4.93 14.62
CA ILE A 147 -0.26 -3.94 15.24
C ILE A 147 -0.87 -4.47 16.55
N LYS A 148 -1.33 -5.72 16.54
CA LYS A 148 -1.83 -6.40 17.74
C LYS A 148 -0.79 -6.45 18.86
N GLN A 149 0.48 -6.73 18.51
CA GLN A 149 1.58 -6.77 19.50
C GLN A 149 1.88 -5.40 20.11
N CYS A 150 1.73 -4.31 19.35
CA CYS A 150 2.04 -2.98 19.84
C CYS A 150 1.01 -2.40 20.82
N ALA A 151 -0.18 -3.00 20.95
CA ALA A 151 -1.28 -2.53 21.80
C ALA A 151 -1.72 -1.06 21.60
N VAL A 152 -1.19 -0.37 20.58
CA VAL A 152 -1.43 1.05 20.27
C VAL A 152 -2.92 1.34 20.03
N PHE A 153 -3.69 0.34 19.60
CA PHE A 153 -5.12 0.46 19.30
C PHE A 153 -6.02 -0.28 20.30
N GLY A 154 -5.47 -0.80 21.40
CA GLY A 154 -6.22 -1.56 22.38
C GLY A 154 -7.01 -2.72 21.76
N VAL A 155 -8.25 -2.89 22.22
CA VAL A 155 -9.13 -4.03 21.84
C VAL A 155 -9.48 -4.10 20.35
N SER A 156 -9.47 -2.97 19.62
CA SER A 156 -9.77 -2.94 18.19
C SER A 156 -8.73 -3.66 17.33
N SER A 157 -7.52 -3.87 17.85
CA SER A 157 -6.45 -4.59 17.12
C SER A 157 -6.73 -6.08 16.92
N ASP A 158 -7.55 -6.69 17.79
CA ASP A 158 -7.94 -8.09 17.67
C ASP A 158 -8.90 -8.32 16.48
N GLU A 159 -9.81 -7.38 16.25
CA GLU A 159 -10.78 -7.43 15.16
C GLU A 159 -10.10 -7.34 13.78
N TYR A 160 -9.10 -6.46 13.63
CA TYR A 160 -8.37 -6.32 12.36
C TYR A 160 -7.68 -7.62 11.93
N LEU A 161 -7.01 -8.30 12.86
CA LEU A 161 -6.35 -9.56 12.55
C LEU A 161 -7.38 -10.65 12.21
N ALA A 162 -8.51 -10.70 12.94
CA ALA A 162 -9.57 -11.66 12.66
C ALA A 162 -10.16 -11.46 11.25
N TYR A 163 -10.49 -10.22 10.86
CA TYR A 163 -11.01 -9.93 9.52
C TYR A 163 -9.97 -10.18 8.43
N ALA A 164 -8.70 -9.84 8.66
CA ALA A 164 -7.65 -10.12 7.68
C ALA A 164 -7.53 -11.62 7.38
N LEU A 165 -7.61 -12.47 8.40
CA LEU A 165 -7.58 -13.93 8.24
C LEU A 165 -8.83 -14.44 7.53
N ALA A 166 -10.02 -13.97 7.94
CA ALA A 166 -11.29 -14.38 7.33
C ALA A 166 -11.37 -13.96 5.86
N ASN A 167 -10.96 -12.73 5.52
CA ASN A 167 -10.95 -12.25 4.14
C ASN A 167 -9.97 -13.05 3.27
N ARG A 168 -8.80 -13.42 3.82
CA ARG A 168 -7.84 -14.27 3.11
C ARG A 168 -8.44 -15.64 2.81
N GLU A 169 -9.11 -16.27 3.77
CA GLU A 169 -9.79 -17.57 3.60
C GLU A 169 -10.94 -17.47 2.59
N GLU A 170 -11.80 -16.46 2.70
CA GLU A 170 -12.91 -16.26 1.75
C GLU A 170 -12.39 -15.94 0.33
N TRP A 171 -11.27 -15.23 0.21
CA TRP A 171 -10.60 -15.00 -1.07
C TRP A 171 -9.99 -16.27 -1.65
N GLU A 172 -9.42 -17.16 -0.84
CA GLU A 172 -8.93 -18.46 -1.31
C GLU A 172 -10.09 -19.34 -1.83
N GLU A 173 -11.23 -19.35 -1.15
CA GLU A 173 -12.40 -20.13 -1.55
C GLU A 173 -13.06 -19.59 -2.82
N ARG A 174 -13.22 -18.26 -2.92
CA ARG A 174 -14.11 -17.62 -3.92
C ARG A 174 -13.44 -16.61 -4.83
N GLY A 175 -12.18 -16.28 -4.61
CA GLY A 175 -11.49 -15.19 -5.31
C GLY A 175 -11.44 -15.36 -6.82
N LYS A 176 -11.35 -16.59 -7.34
CA LYS A 176 -11.39 -16.86 -8.79
C LYS A 176 -12.73 -16.47 -9.42
N GLU A 177 -13.84 -16.76 -8.73
CA GLU A 177 -15.17 -16.36 -9.17
C GLU A 177 -15.32 -14.85 -9.11
N VAL A 178 -14.84 -14.22 -8.03
CA VAL A 178 -14.85 -12.76 -7.87
C VAL A 178 -14.07 -12.07 -8.99
N VAL A 179 -12.86 -12.55 -9.33
CA VAL A 179 -12.06 -12.00 -10.44
C VAL A 179 -12.77 -12.14 -11.77
N LYS A 180 -13.44 -13.28 -12.01
CA LYS A 180 -14.25 -13.46 -13.22
C LYS A 180 -15.40 -12.45 -13.30
N ASP A 181 -16.14 -12.26 -12.21
CA ASP A 181 -17.24 -11.28 -12.15
C ASP A 181 -16.73 -9.84 -12.39
N MET A 182 -15.58 -9.49 -11.80
CA MET A 182 -14.94 -8.19 -12.04
C MET A 182 -14.52 -8.01 -13.50
N LEU A 183 -13.96 -9.06 -14.12
CA LEU A 183 -13.56 -9.06 -15.53
C LEU A 183 -14.76 -8.86 -16.47
N ASP A 184 -15.84 -9.61 -16.23
CA ASP A 184 -17.08 -9.48 -17.00
C ASP A 184 -17.64 -8.05 -16.89
N LYS A 185 -17.61 -7.46 -15.70
CA LYS A 185 -18.05 -6.08 -15.46
C LYS A 185 -17.21 -5.04 -16.22
N VAL A 186 -15.88 -5.13 -16.17
CA VAL A 186 -15.01 -4.18 -16.90
C VAL A 186 -15.13 -4.38 -18.42
N HIS A 187 -15.34 -5.60 -18.89
CA HIS A 187 -15.62 -5.89 -20.30
C HIS A 187 -16.92 -5.23 -20.78
N ILE A 188 -18.00 -5.35 -20.01
CA ILE A 188 -19.26 -4.65 -20.31
C ILE A 188 -19.03 -3.13 -20.31
N THR A 189 -18.29 -2.61 -19.34
CA THR A 189 -18.09 -1.16 -19.16
C THR A 189 -17.25 -0.54 -20.29
N TYR A 190 -16.14 -1.19 -20.67
CA TYR A 190 -15.14 -0.60 -21.56
C TYR A 190 -15.15 -1.17 -22.99
N HIS A 191 -15.62 -2.40 -23.21
CA HIS A 191 -15.64 -3.02 -24.54
C HIS A 191 -17.02 -2.97 -25.22
N ALA A 192 -18.14 -3.02 -24.47
CA ALA A 192 -19.47 -2.91 -25.08
C ALA A 192 -19.74 -1.51 -25.68
N GLY A 193 -19.07 -0.46 -25.16
CA GLY A 193 -19.12 0.90 -25.70
C GLY A 193 -18.21 1.16 -26.91
N ASN A 194 -17.33 0.22 -27.26
CA ASN A 194 -16.30 0.39 -28.30
C ASN A 194 -16.68 -0.18 -29.68
N ASN A 195 -17.90 -0.72 -29.85
CA ASN A 195 -18.44 -1.15 -31.14
C ASN A 195 -18.61 -0.02 -32.19
N GLY A 196 -18.23 1.23 -31.87
CA GLY A 196 -18.14 2.36 -32.80
C GLY A 196 -16.72 2.78 -33.21
N ARG A 197 -15.67 2.14 -32.67
CA ARG A 197 -14.28 2.39 -33.09
C ARG A 197 -13.56 1.06 -33.27
N VAL A 198 -13.83 0.45 -34.43
CA VAL A 198 -12.92 -0.54 -35.03
C VAL A 198 -11.54 0.13 -35.10
N LYS A 199 -10.62 -0.29 -34.23
CA LYS A 199 -9.19 -0.20 -34.56
C LYS A 199 -8.90 -1.43 -35.40
N ASP A 200 -8.39 -1.19 -36.61
CA ASP A 200 -8.16 -2.20 -37.63
C ASP A 200 -7.47 -3.45 -37.08
N PRO A 201 -7.94 -4.66 -37.42
CA PRO A 201 -7.31 -5.90 -37.04
C PRO A 201 -6.11 -6.16 -37.97
N GLU A 202 -5.00 -5.46 -37.73
CA GLU A 202 -3.77 -5.66 -38.53
C GLU A 202 -2.50 -5.65 -37.69
N ILE A 203 -2.49 -6.28 -36.50
CA ILE A 203 -1.22 -6.66 -35.83
C ILE A 203 -1.36 -8.00 -35.10
N LEU A 204 -1.86 -9.06 -35.75
CA LEU A 204 -1.65 -10.44 -35.27
C LEU A 204 -1.62 -11.42 -36.46
N ALA A 205 -0.70 -11.20 -37.39
CA ALA A 205 -0.30 -12.22 -38.36
C ALA A 205 1.13 -11.99 -38.82
N ASN A 206 2.09 -12.64 -38.17
CA ASN A 206 3.19 -13.30 -38.89
C ASN A 206 3.95 -14.28 -37.98
N PRO A 207 3.77 -15.60 -38.18
CA PRO A 207 4.72 -16.60 -37.76
C PRO A 207 5.72 -16.84 -38.90
N THR A 208 6.96 -16.41 -38.74
CA THR A 208 8.04 -16.97 -39.55
C THR A 208 9.32 -17.12 -38.73
N SER A 209 9.58 -18.38 -38.43
CA SER A 209 10.86 -19.00 -38.09
C SER A 209 12.05 -18.46 -38.89
N GLY A 210 13.16 -18.24 -38.19
CA GLY A 210 14.48 -17.98 -38.79
C GLY A 210 15.56 -17.90 -37.72
N ASN A 211 16.20 -19.04 -37.43
CA ASN A 211 17.42 -19.17 -36.64
C ASN A 211 18.49 -18.11 -36.97
N SER A 212 19.16 -17.57 -35.96
CA SER A 212 20.64 -17.59 -35.93
C SER A 212 21.16 -17.37 -34.51
N LEU A 213 22.14 -18.21 -34.20
CA LEU A 213 22.96 -18.33 -33.01
C LEU A 213 23.96 -17.17 -32.82
N LEU A 214 24.33 -16.97 -31.55
CA LEU A 214 25.67 -16.64 -31.01
C LEU A 214 26.36 -15.32 -31.45
N SER A 215 26.68 -14.45 -30.46
CA SER A 215 28.02 -14.35 -29.84
C SER A 215 28.38 -12.95 -29.31
N HIS A 216 29.00 -12.93 -28.13
CA HIS A 216 29.96 -11.97 -27.56
C HIS A 216 29.67 -10.46 -27.59
N ALA A 217 29.50 -9.84 -26.41
CA ALA A 217 30.58 -9.27 -25.57
C ALA A 217 30.01 -8.83 -24.21
#